data_AF-A0A2M9QAW9-F1
#
_entry.id   AF-A0A2M9QAW9-F1
#
_cell.length_a   1.000
_cell.length_b   1.000
_cell.length_c   1.000
_cell.angle_alpha   90.00
_cell.angle_beta   90.00
_cell.angle_gamma   90.00
#
_symmetry.space_group_name_H-M   'P 1'
#
loop_
_entity.id
_entity.type
_entity.pdbx_description
1 polymer ?
#
loop_
_entity_poly.entity_id
_entity_poly.type
_entity_poly.pdbx_seq_one_letter_code
_entity_poly.pdbx_strand_id
1 'polypeptide(L)'
;DHEGNEAPVGEVGDIAIHKSSPALFKEYYREPERTQAAFRGDWYITGDQAKCDKDGYFWFEGRGDDIIISSGYTIGPFEVEDALNKHEAVQECAVVAAPDEIRGHIVKAFVILREGYKDRNEDELTKELQEHVKALTAPYKYPRSIVFIDELPKTTSGKIRRIELRAATV
;
A
#
# COMPACT_ATOMS: atom_id res chain seq x y z
N ASP A 1 -10.89 3.55 -15.34
CA ASP A 1 -11.75 3.31 -14.17
C ASP A 1 -12.01 1.82 -14.00
N HIS A 2 -12.86 1.43 -13.06
CA HIS A 2 -13.22 0.04 -12.76
C HIS A 2 -14.03 -0.67 -13.85
N GLU A 3 -14.59 0.09 -14.82
CA GLU A 3 -15.33 -0.45 -15.97
C GLU A 3 -14.44 -0.64 -17.20
N GLY A 4 -13.20 -0.13 -17.16
CA GLY A 4 -12.23 -0.22 -18.25
C GLY A 4 -12.24 0.98 -19.18
N ASN A 5 -12.88 2.08 -18.78
CA ASN A 5 -12.78 3.36 -19.47
C ASN A 5 -11.51 4.11 -19.02
N GLU A 6 -11.08 5.08 -19.81
CA GLU A 6 -9.97 5.95 -19.43
C GLU A 6 -10.37 6.83 -18.23
N ALA A 7 -9.46 6.97 -17.25
CA ALA A 7 -9.69 7.86 -16.11
C ALA A 7 -9.48 9.34 -16.52
N PRO A 8 -10.23 10.29 -15.97
CA PRO A 8 -10.00 11.71 -16.23
C PRO A 8 -8.60 12.17 -15.82
N VAL A 9 -8.09 13.20 -16.50
CA VAL A 9 -6.83 13.84 -16.15
C VAL A 9 -6.88 14.33 -14.70
N GLY A 10 -5.85 13.97 -13.93
CA GLY A 10 -5.73 14.34 -12.52
C GLY A 10 -6.43 13.39 -11.55
N GLU A 11 -7.15 12.38 -12.03
CA GLU A 11 -7.74 11.33 -11.20
C GLU A 11 -6.85 10.09 -11.14
N VAL A 12 -6.94 9.36 -10.03
CA VAL A 12 -6.20 8.10 -9.83
C VAL A 12 -6.92 6.97 -10.56
N GLY A 13 -6.19 6.22 -11.37
CA GLY A 13 -6.69 5.03 -12.05
C GLY A 13 -5.64 3.92 -12.10
N ASP A 14 -6.04 2.76 -12.61
CA ASP A 14 -5.11 1.65 -12.85
C ASP A 14 -4.24 1.93 -14.08
N ILE A 15 -2.93 1.71 -13.97
CA ILE A 15 -2.04 1.72 -15.13
C ILE A 15 -2.33 0.46 -15.95
N ALA A 16 -2.68 0.66 -17.21
CA ALA A 16 -3.08 -0.41 -18.10
C ALA A 16 -2.38 -0.34 -19.46
N ILE A 17 -2.19 -1.51 -20.07
CA ILE A 17 -1.53 -1.67 -21.36
C ILE A 17 -2.50 -2.38 -22.30
N HIS A 18 -2.70 -1.83 -23.50
CA HIS A 18 -3.59 -2.47 -24.47
C HIS A 18 -3.09 -3.86 -24.87
N LYS A 19 -3.98 -4.84 -24.98
CA LYS A 19 -3.66 -6.25 -25.26
C LYS A 19 -2.90 -6.49 -26.58
N SER A 20 -2.94 -5.53 -27.51
CA SER A 20 -2.18 -5.59 -28.77
C SER A 20 -0.69 -5.24 -28.60
N SER A 21 -0.27 -4.82 -27.41
CA SER A 21 1.14 -4.51 -27.13
C SER A 21 2.01 -5.75 -27.27
N PRO A 22 3.05 -5.74 -28.12
CA PRO A 22 3.93 -6.89 -28.31
C PRO A 22 4.82 -7.18 -27.10
N ALA A 23 4.86 -6.27 -26.11
CA ALA A 23 5.66 -6.43 -24.89
C ALA A 23 4.97 -7.28 -23.81
N LEU A 24 3.67 -7.59 -23.97
CA LEU A 24 2.96 -8.42 -22.99
C LEU A 24 3.43 -9.87 -23.08
N PHE A 25 3.71 -10.46 -21.91
CA PHE A 25 3.88 -11.90 -21.77
C PHE A 25 2.60 -12.65 -22.19
N LYS A 26 2.74 -13.94 -22.55
CA LYS A 26 1.63 -14.71 -23.12
C LYS A 26 0.54 -15.06 -22.10
N GLU A 27 0.93 -15.65 -20.97
CA GLU A 27 0.01 -16.15 -19.95
C GLU A 27 0.76 -16.50 -18.67
N TYR A 28 0.04 -16.59 -17.56
CA TYR A 28 0.54 -17.26 -16.37
C TYR A 28 0.50 -18.77 -16.61
N TYR A 29 1.65 -19.42 -16.52
CA TYR A 29 1.80 -20.84 -16.87
C TYR A 29 0.87 -21.72 -16.03
N ARG A 30 -0.02 -22.47 -16.69
CA ARG A 30 -1.04 -23.34 -16.07
C ARG A 30 -2.03 -22.62 -15.14
N GLU A 31 -2.15 -21.30 -15.25
CA GLU A 31 -3.08 -20.47 -14.47
C GLU A 31 -3.97 -19.63 -15.42
N PRO A 32 -4.89 -20.28 -16.19
CA PRO A 32 -5.73 -19.58 -17.17
C PRO A 32 -6.67 -18.56 -16.51
N GLU A 33 -7.21 -18.88 -15.34
CA GLU A 33 -8.10 -17.97 -14.59
C GLU A 33 -7.37 -16.70 -14.16
N ARG A 34 -6.14 -16.82 -13.67
CA ARG A 34 -5.31 -15.67 -13.29
C ARG A 34 -4.92 -14.84 -14.51
N THR A 35 -4.69 -15.49 -15.64
CA THR A 35 -4.42 -14.80 -16.91
C THR A 35 -5.62 -13.98 -17.32
N GLN A 36 -6.82 -14.56 -17.30
CA GLN A 36 -8.05 -13.85 -17.62
C GLN A 36 -8.34 -12.70 -16.64
N ALA A 37 -8.13 -12.92 -15.34
CA ALA A 37 -8.37 -11.92 -14.30
C ALA A 37 -7.42 -10.71 -14.38
N ALA A 38 -6.28 -10.83 -15.07
CA ALA A 38 -5.36 -9.72 -15.28
C ALA A 38 -5.82 -8.74 -16.38
N PHE A 39 -6.89 -9.06 -17.12
CA PHE A 39 -7.44 -8.20 -18.16
C PHE A 39 -8.80 -7.62 -17.75
N ARG A 40 -9.01 -6.34 -18.09
CA ARG A 40 -10.30 -5.66 -18.05
C ARG A 40 -10.64 -5.21 -19.46
N GLY A 41 -11.51 -5.98 -20.14
CA GLY A 41 -11.77 -5.78 -21.57
C GLY A 41 -10.50 -5.96 -22.40
N ASP A 42 -10.12 -4.92 -23.13
CA ASP A 42 -8.92 -4.93 -23.99
C ASP A 42 -7.62 -4.50 -23.29
N TRP A 43 -7.69 -4.27 -21.98
CA TRP A 43 -6.60 -3.71 -21.20
C TRP A 43 -6.01 -4.72 -20.22
N TYR A 44 -4.70 -4.96 -20.32
CA TYR A 44 -3.93 -5.64 -19.27
C TYR A 44 -3.71 -4.68 -18.10
N ILE A 45 -4.16 -5.07 -16.91
CA ILE A 45 -4.03 -4.29 -15.69
C ILE A 45 -2.73 -4.68 -14.98
N THR A 46 -1.81 -3.72 -14.87
CA THR A 46 -0.48 -3.95 -14.25
C THR A 46 -0.56 -4.19 -12.73
N GLY A 47 -1.64 -3.74 -12.11
CA GLY A 47 -1.83 -3.70 -10.66
C GLY A 47 -1.24 -2.44 -10.00
N ASP A 48 -0.56 -1.59 -10.76
CA ASP A 48 -0.09 -0.29 -10.31
C ASP A 48 -1.15 0.78 -10.56
N GLN A 49 -1.24 1.76 -9.67
CA GLN A 49 -2.13 2.91 -9.80
C GLN A 49 -1.33 4.20 -9.93
N ALA A 50 -1.84 5.10 -10.76
CA ALA A 50 -1.24 6.40 -10.98
C ALA A 50 -2.30 7.44 -11.36
N LYS A 51 -1.90 8.69 -11.21
CA LYS A 51 -2.59 9.86 -11.74
C LYS A 51 -1.82 10.38 -12.95
N CYS A 52 -2.52 10.62 -14.05
CA CYS A 52 -1.95 11.28 -15.22
C CYS A 52 -2.19 12.79 -15.14
N ASP A 53 -1.16 13.61 -15.34
CA ASP A 53 -1.33 15.07 -15.43
C ASP A 53 -1.66 15.54 -16.85
N LYS A 54 -1.93 16.83 -16.99
CA LYS A 54 -2.31 17.46 -18.25
C LYS A 54 -1.23 17.38 -19.34
N ASP A 55 0.03 17.14 -18.95
CA ASP A 55 1.18 17.07 -19.84
C ASP A 55 1.50 15.60 -20.21
N GLY A 56 0.71 14.64 -19.71
CA GLY A 56 0.84 13.21 -19.99
C GLY A 56 1.83 12.48 -19.09
N TYR A 57 2.30 13.11 -18.01
CA TYR A 57 3.18 12.45 -17.04
C TYR A 57 2.36 11.67 -16.02
N PHE A 58 2.88 10.49 -15.65
CA PHE A 58 2.27 9.62 -14.65
C PHE A 58 2.94 9.81 -13.29
N TRP A 59 2.10 10.04 -12.28
CA TRP A 59 2.48 10.13 -10.88
C TRP A 59 2.01 8.85 -10.20
N PHE A 60 2.96 8.02 -9.76
CA PHE A 60 2.68 6.73 -9.14
C PHE A 60 2.05 6.91 -7.75
N GLU A 61 0.93 6.24 -7.51
CA GLU A 61 0.14 6.34 -6.27
C GLU A 61 0.23 5.07 -5.42
N GLY A 62 0.68 3.95 -6.00
CA GLY A 62 0.86 2.70 -5.27
C GLY A 62 0.39 1.48 -6.06
N ARG A 63 0.21 0.37 -5.34
CA ARG A 63 -0.42 -0.83 -5.91
C ARG A 63 -1.88 -0.91 -5.51
N GLY A 64 -2.73 -1.27 -6.45
CA GLY A 64 -4.18 -1.41 -6.23
C GLY A 64 -4.54 -2.47 -5.19
N ASP A 65 -3.74 -3.53 -5.08
CA ASP A 65 -3.94 -4.61 -4.10
C ASP A 65 -3.43 -4.29 -2.68
N ASP A 66 -2.74 -3.16 -2.52
CA ASP A 66 -2.22 -2.68 -1.25
C ASP A 66 -3.05 -1.50 -0.68
N ILE A 67 -4.08 -1.03 -1.40
CA ILE A 67 -4.98 0.04 -0.93
C ILE A 67 -5.71 -0.38 0.34
N ILE A 68 -5.78 0.53 1.30
CA ILE A 68 -6.53 0.37 2.54
C ILE A 68 -7.82 1.21 2.45
N ILE A 69 -8.97 0.55 2.57
CA ILE A 69 -10.27 1.24 2.67
C ILE A 69 -10.72 1.22 4.14
N SER A 70 -10.62 2.38 4.80
CA SER A 70 -11.01 2.54 6.21
C SER A 70 -12.14 3.56 6.33
N SER A 71 -13.34 3.12 6.72
CA SER A 71 -14.52 4.00 6.84
C SER A 71 -14.82 4.82 5.57
N GLY A 72 -14.61 4.22 4.39
CA GLY A 72 -14.82 4.87 3.09
C GLY A 72 -13.66 5.74 2.60
N TYR A 73 -12.61 5.94 3.39
CA TYR A 73 -11.40 6.62 2.94
C TYR A 73 -10.45 5.64 2.24
N THR A 74 -9.96 6.03 1.08
CA THR A 74 -8.92 5.33 0.32
C THR A 74 -7.55 5.81 0.79
N ILE A 75 -6.73 4.90 1.32
CA ILE A 75 -5.46 5.22 1.94
C ILE A 75 -4.37 4.36 1.27
N GLY A 76 -3.38 5.02 0.68
CA GLY A 76 -2.18 4.37 0.18
C GLY A 76 -1.22 4.07 1.33
N PRO A 77 -0.71 2.83 1.48
CA PRO A 77 0.19 2.50 2.59
C PRO A 77 1.52 3.24 2.50
N PHE A 78 2.00 3.53 1.28
CA PHE A 78 3.29 4.21 1.07
C PHE A 78 3.35 5.61 1.67
N GLU A 79 2.25 6.37 1.65
CA GLU A 79 2.21 7.70 2.26
C GLU A 79 2.32 7.62 3.79
N VAL A 80 1.71 6.60 4.40
CA VAL A 80 1.81 6.34 5.83
C VAL A 80 3.21 5.86 6.20
N GLU A 81 3.80 4.98 5.38
CA GLU A 81 5.18 4.51 5.54
C GLU A 81 6.19 5.66 5.43
N ASP A 82 6.03 6.55 4.44
CA ASP A 82 6.88 7.74 4.28
C ASP A 82 6.77 8.68 5.50
N ALA A 83 5.57 8.88 6.03
CA ALA A 83 5.37 9.65 7.26
C ALA A 83 6.05 8.97 8.46
N LEU A 84 5.90 7.66 8.66
CA LEU A 84 6.54 6.92 9.76
C LEU A 84 8.07 6.96 9.66
N ASN A 85 8.63 6.76 8.46
CA ASN A 85 10.08 6.73 8.24
C ASN A 85 10.77 8.08 8.50
N LYS A 86 10.02 9.18 8.59
CA LYS A 86 10.53 10.51 9.00
C LYS A 86 10.73 10.63 10.51
N HIS A 87 10.21 9.70 11.30
CA HIS A 87 10.42 9.68 12.74
C HIS A 87 11.77 9.03 13.11
N GLU A 88 12.50 9.62 14.06
CA GLU A 88 13.84 9.16 14.46
C GLU A 88 13.87 7.74 15.05
N ALA A 89 12.77 7.32 15.69
CA ALA A 89 12.63 5.97 16.25
C ALA A 89 12.51 4.87 15.18
N VAL A 90 12.04 5.21 13.97
CA VAL A 90 11.73 4.22 12.93
C VAL A 90 12.98 3.91 12.12
N GLN A 91 13.31 2.62 12.05
CA GLN A 91 14.35 2.11 11.15
C GLN A 91 13.75 1.72 9.81
N GLU A 92 12.65 0.96 9.85
CA GLU A 92 11.91 0.51 8.69
C GLU A 92 10.47 0.24 9.12
N CYS A 93 9.51 0.37 8.21
CA CYS A 93 8.14 0.02 8.48
C CYS A 93 7.42 -0.53 7.25
N ALA A 94 6.31 -1.21 7.50
CA ALA A 94 5.37 -1.62 6.48
C ALA A 94 3.95 -1.40 6.97
N VAL A 95 3.10 -0.90 6.09
CA VAL A 95 1.69 -0.59 6.40
C VAL A 95 0.78 -1.48 5.58
N VAL A 96 -0.23 -2.04 6.24
CA VAL A 96 -1.24 -2.92 5.64
C VAL A 96 -2.63 -2.64 6.21
N ALA A 97 -3.65 -3.07 5.47
CA ALA A 97 -5.01 -3.15 6.00
C ALA A 97 -5.08 -4.26 7.06
N ALA A 98 -5.73 -3.97 8.19
CA ALA A 98 -6.14 -4.96 9.18
C ALA A 98 -7.66 -4.91 9.35
N PRO A 99 -8.36 -6.05 9.50
CA PRO A 99 -9.82 -6.07 9.65
C PRO A 99 -10.26 -5.35 10.92
N ASP A 100 -11.42 -4.67 10.85
CA ASP A 100 -12.03 -3.96 11.99
C ASP A 100 -13.56 -4.01 11.86
N GLU A 101 -14.24 -4.39 12.94
CA GLU A 101 -15.69 -4.61 12.95
C GLU A 101 -16.51 -3.36 12.58
N ILE A 102 -15.99 -2.17 12.87
CA ILE A 102 -16.73 -0.91 12.70
C ILE A 102 -16.32 -0.22 11.39
N ARG A 103 -15.05 -0.34 10.99
CA ARG A 103 -14.45 0.43 9.89
C ARG A 103 -14.24 -0.38 8.62
N GLY A 104 -14.55 -1.68 8.67
CA GLY A 104 -14.18 -2.65 7.65
C GLY A 104 -12.71 -3.00 7.79
N HIS A 105 -11.83 -2.01 7.59
CA HIS A 105 -10.41 -2.11 7.86
C HIS A 105 -9.88 -0.88 8.59
N ILE A 106 -8.74 -1.05 9.26
CA ILE A 106 -7.91 0.02 9.80
C ILE A 106 -6.51 -0.04 9.20
N VAL A 107 -5.80 1.08 9.28
CA VAL A 107 -4.38 1.16 8.96
C VAL A 107 -3.59 0.52 10.09
N LYS A 108 -2.84 -0.55 9.80
CA LYS A 108 -1.92 -1.21 10.74
C LYS A 108 -0.49 -1.05 10.24
N ALA A 109 0.40 -0.60 11.12
CA ALA A 109 1.82 -0.47 10.84
C ALA A 109 2.63 -1.52 11.61
N PHE A 110 3.56 -2.16 10.90
CA PHE A 110 4.62 -2.97 11.46
C PHE A 110 5.89 -2.14 11.43
N VAL A 111 6.52 -1.96 12.58
CA VAL A 111 7.64 -1.02 12.74
C VAL A 111 8.85 -1.74 13.33
N ILE A 112 9.99 -1.60 12.66
CA ILE A 112 11.29 -1.94 13.21
C ILE A 112 11.85 -0.67 13.85
N LEU A 113 12.16 -0.75 15.13
CA LEU A 113 12.76 0.36 15.88
C LEU A 113 14.27 0.40 15.71
N ARG A 114 14.83 1.61 15.70
CA ARG A 114 16.27 1.79 15.85
C ARG A 114 16.71 1.38 17.26
N GLU A 115 17.94 0.89 17.39
CA GLU A 115 18.46 0.31 18.64
C GLU A 115 18.25 1.19 19.88
N GLY A 116 18.48 2.50 19.77
CA GLY A 116 18.32 3.45 20.89
C GLY A 116 16.88 3.67 21.37
N TYR A 117 15.88 3.11 20.69
CA TYR A 117 14.46 3.24 21.01
C TYR A 117 13.83 1.92 21.47
N LYS A 118 14.55 0.79 21.43
CA LYS A 118 13.99 -0.53 21.78
C LYS A 118 13.60 -0.66 23.26
N ASP A 119 14.29 0.04 24.15
CA ASP A 119 14.00 0.01 25.60
C ASP A 119 12.92 1.02 26.02
N ARG A 120 12.36 1.78 25.08
CA ARG A 120 11.30 2.77 25.37
C ARG A 120 9.98 2.07 25.68
N ASN A 121 9.13 2.74 26.45
CA ASN A 121 7.76 2.27 26.68
C ASN A 121 6.99 2.24 25.34
N GLU A 122 6.48 1.06 24.98
CA GLU A 122 5.80 0.83 23.70
C GLU A 122 4.49 1.64 23.55
N ASP A 123 3.73 1.83 24.63
CA ASP A 123 2.46 2.57 24.59
C ASP A 123 2.70 4.06 24.36
N GLU A 124 3.72 4.62 25.00
CA GLU A 124 4.14 6.01 24.79
C GLU A 124 4.64 6.22 23.37
N LEU A 125 5.52 5.33 22.89
CA LEU A 125 6.07 5.41 21.54
C LEU A 125 5.01 5.20 20.47
N THR A 126 4.04 4.32 20.70
CA THR A 126 2.90 4.14 19.80
C THR A 126 2.11 5.44 19.64
N LYS A 127 1.79 6.12 20.74
CA LYS A 127 1.08 7.42 20.70
C LYS A 127 1.90 8.49 20.00
N GLU A 128 3.20 8.54 20.27
CA GLU A 128 4.15 9.46 19.64
C GLU A 128 4.16 9.29 18.11
N LEU A 129 4.31 8.05 17.63
CA LEU A 129 4.27 7.73 16.19
C LEU A 129 2.90 8.04 15.56
N GLN A 130 1.81 7.77 16.27
CA GLN A 130 0.46 8.09 15.78
C GLN A 130 0.26 9.60 15.62
N GLU A 131 0.67 10.41 16.59
CA GLU A 131 0.60 11.87 16.50
C GLU A 131 1.54 12.42 15.43
N HIS A 132 2.74 11.84 15.28
CA HIS A 132 3.67 12.20 14.20
C HIS A 132 3.04 12.05 12.82
N VAL A 133 2.39 10.90 12.55
CA VAL A 133 1.72 10.67 11.26
C VAL A 133 0.53 11.60 11.06
N LYS A 134 -0.26 11.90 12.10
CA LYS A 134 -1.38 12.86 12.02
C LYS A 134 -0.91 14.27 11.69
N ALA A 135 0.29 14.66 12.12
CA ALA A 135 0.85 15.99 11.84
C ALA A 135 1.34 16.14 10.39
N LEU A 136 1.76 15.05 9.76
CA LEU A 136 2.34 15.05 8.40
C LEU A 136 1.36 14.66 7.30
N THR A 137 0.26 13.99 7.65
CA THR A 137 -0.72 13.47 6.71
C THR A 137 -2.13 13.88 7.11
N ALA A 138 -3.12 13.58 6.28
CA ALA A 138 -4.51 13.79 6.69
C ALA A 138 -4.85 12.90 7.91
N PRO A 139 -5.51 13.42 8.97
CA PRO A 139 -5.70 12.70 10.24
C PRO A 139 -6.47 11.38 10.18
N TYR A 140 -7.08 11.01 9.05
CA TYR A 140 -7.70 9.70 8.86
C TYR A 140 -6.71 8.61 8.40
N LYS A 141 -5.50 8.97 7.97
CA LYS A 141 -4.48 8.06 7.43
C LYS A 141 -3.58 7.42 8.48
N TYR A 142 -3.56 7.94 9.70
CA TYR A 142 -2.66 7.45 10.75
C TYR A 142 -2.90 5.97 11.09
N PRO A 143 -1.84 5.23 11.46
CA PRO A 143 -1.96 3.83 11.86
C PRO A 143 -2.69 3.72 13.20
N ARG A 144 -3.89 3.14 13.20
CA ARG A 144 -4.67 2.90 14.42
C ARG A 144 -4.08 1.76 15.26
N SER A 145 -3.32 0.87 14.61
CA SER A 145 -2.56 -0.20 15.25
C SER A 145 -1.10 -0.09 14.82
N ILE A 146 -0.18 -0.12 15.78
CA ILE A 146 1.25 -0.23 15.54
C ILE A 146 1.73 -1.48 16.28
N VAL A 147 2.56 -2.29 15.62
CA VAL A 147 3.22 -3.46 16.21
C VAL A 147 4.71 -3.33 15.95
N PHE A 148 5.50 -3.44 17.01
CA PHE A 148 6.95 -3.46 16.92
C PHE A 148 7.44 -4.88 16.64
N ILE A 149 8.32 -5.02 15.64
CA ILE A 149 8.90 -6.31 15.23
C ILE A 149 10.38 -6.15 14.98
N ASP A 150 11.12 -7.26 15.07
CA ASP A 150 12.57 -7.26 14.83
C ASP A 150 12.92 -7.30 13.33
N GLU A 151 12.06 -7.90 12.50
CA GLU A 151 12.29 -8.03 11.07
C GLU A 151 11.00 -8.00 10.25
N LEU A 152 11.10 -7.47 9.03
CA LEU A 152 10.01 -7.48 8.05
C LEU A 152 10.22 -8.63 7.06
N PRO A 153 9.14 -9.35 6.66
CA PRO A 153 9.25 -10.39 5.65
C PRO A 153 9.64 -9.75 4.32
N LYS A 154 10.72 -10.24 3.70
CA LYS A 154 11.26 -9.70 2.45
C LYS A 154 11.46 -10.80 1.41
N THR A 155 11.38 -10.42 0.14
CA THR A 155 11.85 -11.27 -0.98
C THR A 155 13.36 -11.36 -0.96
N THR A 156 13.93 -12.29 -1.76
CA THR A 156 15.38 -12.36 -2.00
C THR A 156 15.97 -11.07 -2.58
N SER A 157 15.15 -10.25 -3.25
CA SER A 157 15.50 -8.92 -3.74
C SER A 157 15.33 -7.79 -2.71
N GLY A 158 14.95 -8.11 -1.47
CA GLY A 158 14.77 -7.15 -0.39
C GLY A 158 13.43 -6.41 -0.36
N LYS A 159 12.47 -6.76 -1.25
CA LYS A 159 11.13 -6.14 -1.25
C LYS A 159 10.27 -6.70 -0.13
N ILE A 160 9.61 -5.83 0.63
CA ILE A 160 8.68 -6.23 1.70
C ILE A 160 7.52 -7.05 1.12
N ARG A 161 7.21 -8.18 1.76
CA ARG A 161 6.12 -9.08 1.38
C ARG A 161 4.86 -8.78 2.19
N ARG A 162 4.14 -7.73 1.80
CA ARG A 162 2.91 -7.27 2.48
C ARG A 162 1.79 -8.31 2.58
N ILE A 163 1.75 -9.29 1.67
CA ILE A 163 0.80 -10.42 1.75
C ILE A 163 0.96 -11.21 3.07
N GLU A 164 2.19 -11.43 3.53
CA GLU A 164 2.44 -12.17 4.76
C GLU A 164 2.05 -11.33 5.99
N LEU A 165 2.34 -10.03 5.95
CA LEU A 165 1.92 -9.10 6.98
C LEU A 165 0.40 -9.00 7.08
N ARG A 166 -0.32 -8.95 5.95
CA ARG A 166 -1.79 -8.99 5.91
C ARG A 166 -2.34 -10.28 6.51
N ALA A 167 -1.76 -11.43 6.19
CA ALA A 167 -2.18 -12.71 6.75
C ALA A 167 -2.01 -12.75 8.28
N ALA A 168 -0.99 -12.07 8.83
CA ALA A 168 -0.77 -11.93 10.27
C ALA A 168 -1.71 -10.91 10.97
N THR A 169 -2.65 -10.29 10.23
CA THR A 169 -3.66 -9.38 10.81
C THR A 169 -5.02 -10.02 11.03
N VAL A 170 -5.22 -11.24 10.53
CA VAL A 170 -6.46 -12.02 10.63
C VAL A 170 -6.47 -12.85 11.91
#